data_AF-Q82KH7-F1
#
_entry.id   AF-Q82KH7-F1
#
_cell.length_a   1.000
_cell.length_b   1.000
_cell.length_c   1.000
_cell.angle_alpha   90.00
_cell.angle_beta   90.00
_cell.angle_gamma   90.00
#
_symmetry.space_group_name_H-M   'P 1'
#
loop_
_entity.id
_entity.type
_entity.pdbx_description
1 polymer ?
#
loop_
_entity_poly.entity_id
_entity_poly.type
_entity_poly.pdbx_seq_one_letter_code
_entity_poly.pdbx_strand_id
1 'polypeptide(L)'
;MSFTGRERKVISPRSVRRALSARPSTDLGTDLKIVRRVGASPRERGSASGQTCPDIFELSDGNFAVIGTEATADLDGELPPDAARAEYERIVVISRETLVRAKADIPDA
;
A
#
# COMPACT_ATOMS: atom_id res chain seq x y z
N MET A 1 9.02 39.60 53.00
CA MET A 1 7.67 39.66 53.61
C MET A 1 6.67 39.91 52.50
N SER A 2 5.89 38.90 52.10
CA SER A 2 4.58 39.03 51.44
C SER A 2 3.94 37.64 51.43
N PHE A 3 2.81 37.53 52.13
CA PHE A 3 2.00 36.34 52.32
C PHE A 3 0.75 36.51 51.45
N THR A 4 0.45 35.54 50.58
CA THR A 4 -0.89 35.19 50.08
C THR A 4 -0.73 33.82 49.40
N GLY A 5 -1.31 32.68 49.79
CA GLY A 5 -2.57 32.40 50.46
C GLY A 5 -3.45 31.59 49.50
N ARG A 6 -4.09 30.53 50.02
CA ARG A 6 -5.17 29.70 49.43
C ARG A 6 -4.81 28.62 48.40
N GLU A 7 -5.40 27.44 48.36
CA GLU A 7 -6.34 26.71 49.24
C GLU A 7 -6.32 25.24 48.78
N ARG A 8 -6.43 24.28 49.71
CA ARG A 8 -6.61 22.86 49.38
C ARG A 8 -8.05 22.61 48.95
N LYS A 9 -8.26 21.91 47.84
CA LYS A 9 -9.51 21.16 47.62
C LYS A 9 -9.25 19.84 46.91
N VAL A 10 -9.12 18.79 47.72
CA VAL A 10 -9.41 17.40 47.36
C VAL A 10 -10.94 17.25 47.27
N ILE A 11 -11.46 16.43 46.35
CA ILE A 11 -12.82 15.80 46.18
C ILE A 11 -13.03 15.67 44.64
N SER A 12 -13.45 14.58 43.98
CA SER A 12 -13.95 13.24 44.32
C SER A 12 -13.71 12.25 43.15
N PRO A 13 -13.77 10.93 43.39
CA PRO A 13 -13.80 9.93 42.32
C PRO A 13 -15.25 9.58 41.91
N ARG A 14 -15.40 9.10 40.67
CA ARG A 14 -16.57 8.49 40.02
C ARG A 14 -17.47 9.41 39.18
N SER A 15 -17.37 9.21 37.87
CA SER A 15 -18.56 8.90 37.06
C SER A 15 -18.18 8.00 35.90
N VAL A 16 -18.67 6.77 36.01
CA VAL A 16 -18.65 5.74 34.99
C VAL A 16 -19.71 6.13 33.96
N ARG A 17 -19.32 6.36 32.70
CA ARG A 17 -20.22 6.15 31.56
C ARG A 17 -19.48 5.42 30.46
N ARG A 18 -19.92 4.17 30.30
CA ARG A 18 -19.62 3.22 29.26
C ARG A 18 -20.32 3.65 27.96
N ALA A 19 -19.73 3.21 26.85
CA ALA A 19 -20.29 3.17 25.49
C ALA A 19 -20.38 4.53 24.77
N LEU A 20 -19.44 4.76 23.86
CA LEU A 20 -19.64 4.36 22.48
C LEU A 20 -18.25 4.04 21.89
N SER A 21 -18.11 2.80 21.44
CA SER A 21 -17.10 2.43 20.46
C SER A 21 -17.24 3.41 19.31
N ALA A 22 -16.31 4.36 19.21
CA ALA A 22 -15.99 4.96 17.93
C ALA A 22 -15.42 3.81 17.11
N ARG A 23 -16.31 3.04 16.48
CA ARG A 23 -15.94 2.25 15.32
C ARG A 23 -15.25 3.24 14.40
N PRO A 24 -14.00 3.01 13.93
CA PRO A 24 -13.50 3.80 12.84
C PRO A 24 -14.54 3.68 11.73
N SER A 25 -15.14 4.81 11.39
CA SER A 25 -16.06 4.96 10.28
C SER A 25 -15.31 4.54 9.03
N THR A 26 -15.65 3.37 8.47
CA THR A 26 -15.43 3.06 7.07
C THR A 26 -16.30 4.02 6.26
N ASP A 27 -15.85 5.26 6.16
CA ASP A 27 -16.46 6.28 5.31
C ASP A 27 -15.75 6.24 3.95
N LEU A 28 -16.54 6.33 2.89
CA LEU A 28 -16.27 5.79 1.56
C LEU A 28 -14.93 6.21 0.93
N GLY A 29 -14.15 5.23 0.47
CA GLY A 29 -13.02 5.43 -0.42
C GLY A 29 -12.25 4.14 -0.67
N THR A 30 -12.68 3.38 -1.68
CA THR A 30 -11.95 2.29 -2.34
C THR A 30 -11.44 1.16 -1.46
N ASP A 31 -12.29 0.15 -1.25
CA ASP A 31 -11.87 -1.17 -0.79
C ASP A 31 -11.07 -1.85 -1.94
N LEU A 32 -9.87 -1.33 -2.25
CA LEU A 32 -8.96 -1.91 -3.26
C LEU A 32 -8.55 -3.29 -2.77
N LYS A 33 -9.12 -4.33 -3.37
CA LYS A 33 -8.87 -5.72 -3.04
C LYS A 33 -8.12 -6.39 -4.15
N ILE A 34 -7.13 -7.19 -3.79
CA ILE A 34 -6.51 -8.14 -4.71
C ILE A 34 -7.56 -9.20 -5.04
N VAL A 35 -7.94 -9.30 -6.31
CA VAL A 35 -8.90 -10.29 -6.81
C VAL A 35 -8.18 -11.60 -7.07
N ARG A 36 -7.07 -11.54 -7.81
CA ARG A 36 -6.27 -12.71 -8.21
C ARG A 36 -4.84 -12.30 -8.59
N ARG A 37 -3.96 -13.30 -8.66
CA ARG A 37 -2.66 -13.18 -9.33
C ARG A 37 -2.84 -13.26 -10.84
N VAL A 38 -1.98 -12.54 -11.56
CA VAL A 38 -1.88 -12.55 -13.02
C VAL A 38 -0.53 -13.15 -13.40
N GLY A 39 -0.56 -14.22 -14.18
CA GLY A 39 0.60 -15.00 -14.57
C GLY A 39 1.11 -15.94 -13.48
N ALA A 40 2.30 -16.50 -13.72
CA ALA A 40 2.92 -17.47 -12.83
C ALA A 40 3.58 -16.81 -11.62
N SER A 41 3.35 -17.39 -10.45
CA SER A 41 3.98 -16.97 -9.19
C SER A 41 5.52 -17.08 -9.26
N PRO A 42 6.26 -16.33 -8.42
CA PRO A 42 7.72 -16.46 -8.33
C PRO A 42 8.19 -17.90 -8.14
N ARG A 43 7.44 -18.70 -7.38
CA ARG A 43 7.75 -20.11 -7.15
C ARG A 43 7.61 -20.95 -8.41
N GLU A 44 6.55 -20.73 -9.19
CA GLU A 44 6.32 -21.41 -10.47
C GLU A 44 7.33 -20.99 -11.55
N ARG A 45 7.98 -19.83 -11.36
CA ARG A 45 9.09 -19.34 -12.19
C ARG A 45 10.48 -19.72 -11.63
N GLY A 46 10.55 -20.59 -10.63
CA GLY A 46 11.81 -21.15 -10.14
C GLY A 46 12.51 -20.35 -9.03
N SER A 47 11.85 -19.36 -8.40
CA SER A 47 12.40 -18.71 -7.19
C SER A 47 12.34 -19.69 -6.01
N ALA A 48 13.51 -20.22 -5.63
CA ALA A 48 13.68 -21.17 -4.54
C ALA A 48 14.08 -20.53 -3.20
N SER A 49 14.49 -19.25 -3.21
CA SER A 49 15.17 -18.58 -2.09
C SER A 49 14.27 -17.73 -1.18
N GLY A 50 12.95 -17.79 -1.35
CA GLY A 50 12.00 -17.00 -0.54
C GLY A 50 11.98 -15.50 -0.87
N GLN A 51 12.70 -15.06 -1.90
CA GLN A 51 12.55 -13.72 -2.50
C GLN A 51 11.36 -13.78 -3.47
N THR A 52 10.23 -13.23 -3.03
CA THR A 52 8.88 -13.40 -3.59
C THR A 52 8.48 -12.36 -4.65
N CYS A 53 9.47 -11.75 -5.33
CA CYS A 53 9.25 -10.76 -6.39
C CYS A 53 9.99 -11.20 -7.68
N PRO A 54 9.51 -10.83 -8.89
CA PRO A 54 8.41 -9.88 -9.17
C PRO A 54 7.03 -10.55 -9.31
N ASP A 55 5.94 -9.80 -9.09
CA ASP A 55 4.57 -10.33 -9.15
C ASP A 55 3.53 -9.32 -9.64
N ILE A 56 2.40 -9.80 -10.16
CA ILE A 56 1.32 -8.96 -10.73
C ILE A 56 -0.03 -9.45 -10.20
N PHE A 57 -0.87 -8.52 -9.76
CA PHE A 57 -2.20 -8.79 -9.23
C PHE A 57 -3.26 -7.93 -9.90
N GLU A 58 -4.41 -8.52 -10.19
CA GLU A 58 -5.61 -7.80 -10.62
C GLU A 58 -6.36 -7.29 -9.40
N LEU A 59 -6.79 -6.03 -9.45
CA LEU A 59 -7.50 -5.34 -8.39
C LEU A 59 -9.01 -5.30 -8.68
N SER A 60 -9.80 -5.10 -7.63
CA SER A 60 -11.27 -5.11 -7.69
C SER A 60 -11.90 -4.04 -8.56
N ASP A 61 -11.15 -3.01 -8.93
CA ASP A 61 -11.55 -1.93 -9.83
C ASP A 61 -11.09 -2.16 -11.29
N GLY A 62 -10.48 -3.31 -11.58
CA GLY A 62 -9.93 -3.65 -12.90
C GLY A 62 -8.50 -3.15 -13.14
N ASN A 63 -7.91 -2.40 -12.20
CA ASN A 63 -6.51 -2.00 -12.28
C ASN A 63 -5.57 -3.13 -11.86
N PHE A 64 -4.26 -2.92 -12.03
CA PHE A 64 -3.24 -3.90 -11.67
C PHE A 64 -2.26 -3.34 -10.64
N ALA A 65 -1.91 -4.16 -9.65
CA ALA A 65 -0.79 -3.90 -8.75
C ALA A 65 0.44 -4.71 -9.21
N VAL A 66 1.60 -4.06 -9.25
CA VAL A 66 2.86 -4.66 -9.68
C VAL A 66 3.87 -4.59 -8.54
N ILE A 67 4.49 -5.72 -8.22
CA ILE A 67 5.57 -5.83 -7.25
C ILE A 67 6.87 -6.13 -7.99
N GLY A 68 7.88 -5.27 -7.83
CA GLY A 68 9.18 -5.38 -8.48
C GLY A 68 10.29 -4.70 -7.68
N THR A 69 11.44 -4.52 -8.31
CA THR A 69 12.56 -3.77 -7.75
C THR A 69 12.31 -2.28 -7.92
N GLU A 70 12.27 -1.52 -6.83
CA GLU A 70 12.19 -0.05 -6.88
C GLU A 70 13.47 0.51 -7.54
N ALA A 71 13.31 1.37 -8.55
CA ALA A 71 14.41 1.90 -9.35
C ALA A 71 14.20 3.36 -9.77
N THR A 72 13.40 4.12 -9.01
CA THR A 72 13.06 5.51 -9.39
C THR A 72 14.31 6.37 -9.50
N ALA A 73 15.23 6.31 -8.52
CA ALA A 73 16.42 7.15 -8.53
C ALA A 73 17.31 6.94 -9.77
N ASP A 74 17.38 5.70 -10.26
CA ASP A 74 18.24 5.33 -11.39
C ASP A 74 17.57 5.61 -12.75
N LEU A 75 16.23 5.59 -12.83
CA LEU A 75 15.50 5.64 -14.09
C LEU A 75 14.71 6.95 -14.33
N ASP A 76 14.44 7.75 -13.30
CA ASP A 76 13.65 8.99 -13.43
C ASP A 76 14.30 9.99 -14.41
N GLY A 77 15.63 10.08 -14.40
CA GLY A 77 16.40 10.90 -15.35
C GLY A 77 16.58 10.31 -16.74
N GLU A 78 16.28 9.02 -16.92
CA GLU A 78 16.40 8.27 -18.18
C GLU A 78 15.05 8.10 -18.88
N LEU A 79 13.97 8.70 -18.33
CA LEU A 79 12.65 8.66 -18.95
C LEU A 79 12.69 9.36 -20.33
N PRO A 80 12.00 8.80 -21.34
CA PRO A 80 11.91 9.44 -22.64
C PRO A 80 11.18 10.79 -22.54
N PRO A 81 11.35 11.69 -23.53
CA PRO A 81 10.82 13.06 -23.46
C PRO A 81 9.30 13.17 -23.31
N ASP A 82 8.56 12.11 -23.64
CA ASP A 82 7.11 12.03 -23.55
C ASP A 82 6.59 11.30 -22.28
N ALA A 83 7.50 10.88 -21.39
CA ALA A 83 7.17 10.27 -20.11
C ALA A 83 7.58 11.15 -18.94
N ALA A 84 6.72 11.22 -17.94
CA ALA A 84 7.00 11.89 -16.68
C ALA A 84 6.44 11.06 -15.53
N ARG A 85 7.02 11.24 -14.36
CA ARG A 85 6.60 10.63 -13.11
C ARG A 85 6.20 11.73 -12.12
N ALA A 86 5.01 11.61 -11.53
CA ALA A 86 4.58 12.49 -10.44
C ALA A 86 5.25 12.11 -9.11
N GLU A 87 5.28 13.03 -8.14
CA GLU A 87 5.97 12.81 -6.85
C GLU A 87 5.53 11.55 -6.10
N TYR A 88 4.25 11.18 -6.21
CA TYR A 88 3.66 10.01 -5.56
C TYR A 88 3.85 8.69 -6.35
N GLU A 89 4.37 8.75 -7.58
CA GLU A 89 4.60 7.58 -8.42
C GLU A 89 6.00 7.02 -8.20
N ARG A 90 6.18 5.72 -8.47
CA ARG A 90 7.46 5.02 -8.37
C ARG A 90 7.69 4.19 -9.61
N ILE A 91 8.94 4.16 -10.06
CA ILE A 91 9.37 3.27 -11.12
C ILE A 91 9.76 1.94 -10.46
N VAL A 92 9.06 0.88 -10.84
CA VAL A 92 9.35 -0.49 -10.40
C VAL A 92 9.73 -1.36 -11.59
N VAL A 93 10.80 -2.13 -11.45
CA VAL A 93 11.31 -3.03 -12.47
C VAL A 93 10.84 -4.45 -12.18
N ILE A 94 10.25 -5.09 -13.18
CA ILE A 94 9.92 -6.52 -13.17
C ILE A 94 10.71 -7.24 -14.26
N SER A 95 10.90 -8.55 -14.09
CA SER A 95 11.57 -9.34 -15.12
C SER A 95 10.69 -9.50 -16.35
N ARG A 96 11.33 -9.64 -17.53
CA ARG A 96 10.65 -10.00 -18.78
C ARG A 96 9.80 -11.26 -18.62
N GLU A 97 10.30 -12.26 -17.91
CA GLU A 97 9.57 -13.51 -17.69
C GLU A 97 8.26 -13.29 -16.95
N THR A 98 8.24 -12.48 -15.89
CA THR A 98 7.01 -12.14 -15.15
C THR A 98 5.97 -11.54 -16.09
N LEU A 99 6.36 -10.55 -16.90
CA LEU A 99 5.42 -9.88 -17.81
C LEU A 99 4.91 -10.82 -18.92
N VAL A 100 5.78 -11.64 -19.51
CA VAL A 100 5.39 -12.61 -20.54
C VAL A 100 4.41 -13.66 -20.00
N ARG A 101 4.62 -14.14 -18.78
CA ARG A 101 3.70 -15.08 -18.13
C ARG A 101 2.35 -14.45 -17.81
N ALA A 102 2.33 -13.16 -17.47
CA ALA A 102 1.09 -12.43 -17.23
C ALA A 102 0.22 -12.26 -18.48
N LYS A 103 0.83 -12.20 -19.69
CA LYS A 103 0.07 -12.07 -20.95
C LYS A 103 -1.02 -13.12 -21.12
N ALA A 104 -0.79 -14.37 -20.71
CA ALA A 104 -1.78 -15.45 -20.85
C ALA A 104 -3.09 -15.18 -20.10
N ASP A 105 -3.02 -14.32 -19.07
CA ASP A 105 -4.13 -14.00 -18.17
C ASP A 105 -4.74 -12.61 -18.45
N ILE A 106 -4.20 -11.87 -19.43
CA ILE A 106 -4.66 -10.56 -19.86
C ILE A 106 -5.24 -10.74 -21.26
N PRO A 107 -6.56 -10.53 -21.45
CA PRO A 107 -7.19 -10.70 -22.75
C PRO A 107 -6.60 -9.74 -23.78
N ASP A 108 -6.47 -10.20 -25.03
CA ASP A 108 -6.22 -9.32 -26.16
C ASP A 108 -7.46 -8.40 -26.38
N ALA A 109 -7.22 -7.19 -26.88
CA ALA A 109 -8.25 -6.17 -27.11
C ALA A 109 -9.20 -6.53 -28.27
#